data_AF-A0A0Q7T9B7-F1
#
_entry.id   AF-A0A0Q7T9B7-F1
#
_cell.length_a   1.000
_cell.length_b   1.000
_cell.length_c   1.000
_cell.angle_alpha   90.00
_cell.angle_beta   90.00
_cell.angle_gamma   90.00
#
_symmetry.space_group_name_H-M   'P 1'
#
loop_
_entity.id
_entity.type
_entity.pdbx_description
1 polymer ?
#
loop_
_entity_poly.entity_id
_entity_poly.type
_entity_poly.pdbx_seq_one_letter_code
_entity_poly.pdbx_strand_id
1 'polypeptide(L)'
;MTWRPLTILLASLSLLACSSPGSAPAQSTPPTNARAPVAEGGMCGGFAGFQCAEGLSCQMQPGQCRTVADASGVCRKPPQMCTMIYAPVCGCDGKTYSSACTAAAKGVSVAAQGECKA
;
A
#
# COMPACT_ATOMS: atom_id res chain seq x y z
N MET A 1 -1.84 -60.76 -27.28
CA MET A 1 -2.73 -61.81 -26.75
C MET A 1 -3.00 -61.48 -25.28
N THR A 2 -4.24 -61.07 -24.98
CA THR A 2 -4.95 -61.16 -23.69
C THR A 2 -4.18 -61.09 -22.36
N TRP A 3 -4.32 -59.98 -21.62
CA TRP A 3 -5.05 -59.97 -20.33
C TRP A 3 -5.22 -58.56 -19.75
N ARG A 4 -6.49 -58.11 -19.63
CA ARG A 4 -6.96 -57.20 -18.58
C ARG A 4 -7.50 -58.10 -17.46
N PRO A 5 -7.29 -57.75 -16.18
CA PRO A 5 -8.41 -57.15 -15.43
C PRO A 5 -7.93 -56.04 -14.45
N LEU A 6 -8.56 -54.87 -14.45
CA LEU A 6 -9.64 -54.54 -13.52
C LEU A 6 -9.20 -54.50 -12.04
N THR A 7 -8.52 -53.42 -11.63
CA THR A 7 -8.55 -52.94 -10.24
C THR A 7 -9.04 -51.51 -10.22
N ILE A 8 -10.35 -51.43 -10.01
CA ILE A 8 -11.12 -50.27 -9.56
C ILE A 8 -10.70 -49.95 -8.12
N LEU A 9 -10.91 -48.69 -7.69
CA LEU A 9 -10.85 -48.15 -6.32
C LEU A 9 -9.46 -47.75 -5.78
N LEU A 10 -9.16 -46.45 -5.84
CA LEU A 10 -9.22 -45.58 -4.66
C LEU A 10 -8.68 -44.19 -5.01
N ALA A 11 -9.60 -43.23 -5.13
CA ALA A 11 -9.27 -41.82 -5.15
C ALA A 11 -8.67 -41.43 -3.78
N SER A 12 -7.35 -41.34 -3.69
CA SER A 12 -6.67 -40.72 -2.54
C SER A 12 -6.56 -39.22 -2.79
N LEU A 13 -7.66 -38.54 -2.50
CA LEU A 13 -7.83 -37.10 -2.38
C LEU A 13 -7.00 -36.59 -1.18
N SER A 14 -5.71 -36.33 -1.36
CA SER A 14 -4.87 -35.69 -0.34
C SER A 14 -4.90 -34.17 -0.50
N LEU A 15 -6.04 -33.58 -0.12
CA LEU A 15 -6.15 -32.15 0.21
C LEU A 15 -5.46 -31.90 1.55
N LEU A 16 -4.14 -31.72 1.55
CA LEU A 16 -3.42 -31.15 2.71
C LEU A 16 -3.39 -29.63 2.55
N ALA A 17 -4.48 -28.98 2.96
CA ALA A 17 -4.56 -27.53 3.08
C ALA A 17 -4.13 -27.06 4.49
N CYS A 18 -3.18 -26.13 4.49
CA CYS A 18 -2.91 -25.04 5.44
C CYS A 18 -2.94 -25.35 6.95
N SER A 19 -1.74 -25.41 7.55
CA SER A 19 -1.56 -25.13 8.98
C SER A 19 -0.45 -24.08 9.15
N SER A 20 -0.86 -22.81 9.32
CA SER A 20 0.03 -21.73 9.74
C SER A 20 -0.31 -21.34 11.18
N PRO A 21 0.52 -21.62 12.19
CA PRO A 21 0.38 -21.01 13.50
C PRO A 21 1.21 -19.73 13.55
N GLY A 22 0.64 -18.62 14.01
CA GLY A 22 1.43 -17.39 14.18
C GLY A 22 0.61 -16.13 14.43
N SER A 23 -0.16 -16.14 15.51
CA SER A 23 -0.94 -15.02 16.04
C SER A 23 -0.03 -13.85 16.43
N ALA A 24 -0.24 -12.66 15.85
CA ALA A 24 0.33 -11.41 16.34
C ALA A 24 -0.39 -10.95 17.64
N PRO A 25 0.25 -10.19 18.54
CA PRO A 25 -0.36 -9.78 19.80
C PRO A 25 -1.49 -8.78 19.56
N ALA A 26 -2.65 -9.05 20.16
CA ALA A 26 -3.75 -8.11 20.25
C ALA A 26 -3.36 -6.94 21.15
N GLN A 27 -3.21 -5.74 20.56
CA GLN A 27 -3.16 -4.51 21.32
C GLN A 27 -4.59 -4.13 21.71
N SER A 28 -4.85 -4.11 23.01
CA SER A 28 -6.10 -3.67 23.62
C SER A 28 -6.23 -2.15 23.54
N THR A 29 -6.91 -1.65 22.51
CA THR A 29 -7.51 -0.31 22.51
C THR A 29 -9.03 -0.44 22.33
N PRO A 30 -9.82 0.45 22.97
CA PRO A 30 -11.28 0.37 22.95
C PRO A 30 -11.84 0.53 21.52
N PRO A 31 -13.01 -0.07 21.19
CA PRO A 31 -13.60 0.05 19.87
C PRO A 31 -14.26 1.43 19.73
N THR A 32 -13.46 2.42 19.36
CA THR A 32 -14.00 3.58 18.66
C THR A 32 -14.41 3.11 17.27
N ASN A 33 -15.42 3.75 16.68
CA ASN A 33 -15.90 3.54 15.30
C ASN A 33 -14.85 3.89 14.21
N ALA A 34 -13.57 3.64 14.50
CA ALA A 34 -12.43 3.85 13.64
C ALA A 34 -12.08 2.51 12.99
N ARG A 35 -12.02 2.52 11.66
CA ARG A 35 -11.41 1.40 10.93
C ARG A 35 -9.98 1.22 11.42
N ALA A 36 -9.54 -0.04 11.54
CA ALA A 36 -8.14 -0.33 11.84
C ALA A 36 -7.23 0.36 10.81
N PRO A 37 -6.11 0.96 11.23
CA PRO A 37 -5.19 1.61 10.32
C PRO A 37 -4.59 0.60 9.33
N VAL A 38 -4.41 1.04 8.09
CA VAL A 38 -3.95 0.18 7.00
C VAL A 38 -2.43 -0.05 7.08
N ALA A 39 -2.03 -1.31 7.03
CA ALA A 39 -0.63 -1.73 7.03
C ALA A 39 0.11 -1.34 5.73
N GLU A 40 1.44 -1.43 5.75
CA GLU A 40 2.26 -1.16 4.57
C GLU A 40 1.86 -2.04 3.38
N GLY A 41 1.78 -1.44 2.20
CA GLY A 41 1.31 -2.08 0.97
C GLY A 41 -0.22 -2.07 0.80
N GLY A 42 -0.99 -1.71 1.82
CA GLY A 42 -2.44 -1.60 1.73
C GLY A 42 -2.91 -0.28 1.11
N MET A 43 -4.18 -0.24 0.69
CA MET A 43 -4.80 0.94 0.07
C MET A 43 -5.13 2.03 1.10
N CYS A 44 -4.91 3.29 0.74
CA CYS A 44 -5.24 4.45 1.56
C CYS A 44 -5.96 5.54 0.77
N GLY A 45 -6.58 6.48 1.47
CA GLY A 45 -7.42 7.51 0.86
C GLY A 45 -8.71 6.92 0.29
N GLY A 46 -9.07 7.36 -0.91
CA GLY A 46 -10.33 7.00 -1.56
C GLY A 46 -11.55 7.58 -0.85
N PHE A 47 -12.74 7.25 -1.36
CA PHE A 47 -14.02 7.67 -0.79
C PHE A 47 -14.23 7.20 0.66
N ALA A 48 -13.59 6.08 1.02
CA ALA A 48 -13.66 5.50 2.36
C ALA A 48 -12.69 6.16 3.36
N GLY A 49 -11.74 6.97 2.89
CA GLY A 49 -10.77 7.68 3.72
C GLY A 49 -9.88 6.74 4.54
N PHE A 50 -9.38 5.66 3.93
CA PHE A 50 -8.55 4.70 4.65
C PHE A 50 -7.22 5.32 5.06
N GLN A 51 -6.93 5.29 6.36
CA GLN A 51 -5.73 5.91 6.92
C GLN A 51 -4.63 4.87 7.12
N CYS A 52 -3.40 5.24 6.78
CA CYS A 52 -2.24 4.38 7.01
C CYS A 52 -1.88 4.27 8.50
N ALA A 53 -1.25 3.17 8.87
CA ALA A 53 -0.64 2.99 10.18
C ALA A 53 0.49 3.99 10.46
N GLU A 54 0.85 4.10 11.74
CA GLU A 54 1.87 5.03 12.21
C GLU A 54 3.20 4.83 11.47
N GLY A 55 3.83 5.94 11.08
CA GLY A 55 5.10 5.94 10.35
C GLY A 55 4.98 5.64 8.85
N LEU A 56 3.77 5.47 8.31
CA LEU A 56 3.52 5.31 6.88
C LEU A 56 2.89 6.57 6.28
N SER A 57 3.18 6.85 5.02
CA SER A 57 2.52 7.88 4.24
C SER A 57 1.66 7.26 3.14
N CYS A 58 0.55 7.93 2.83
CA CYS A 58 -0.29 7.54 1.70
C CYS A 58 0.34 8.06 0.41
N GLN A 59 0.97 7.18 -0.35
CA GLN A 59 1.56 7.52 -1.65
C GLN A 59 0.53 7.33 -2.75
N MET A 60 -0.03 8.44 -3.22
CA MET A 60 -0.93 8.50 -4.37
C MET A 60 -0.14 8.58 -5.67
N GLN A 61 -0.76 8.19 -6.78
CA GLN A 61 -0.14 8.34 -8.09
C GLN A 61 0.05 9.84 -8.41
N PRO A 62 1.15 10.21 -9.10
CA PRO A 62 1.41 11.59 -9.47
C PRO A 62 0.24 12.23 -10.21
N GLY A 63 -0.14 13.44 -9.82
CA GLY A 63 -1.23 14.17 -10.46
C GLY A 63 -2.64 13.85 -9.99
N GLN A 64 -2.82 12.87 -9.09
CA GLN A 64 -4.15 12.53 -8.57
C GLN A 64 -4.57 13.39 -7.38
N CYS A 65 -3.63 13.82 -6.54
CA CYS A 65 -3.98 14.70 -5.45
C CYS A 65 -4.41 16.07 -5.99
N ARG A 66 -5.49 16.63 -5.41
CA ARG A 66 -6.16 17.89 -5.81
C ARG A 66 -7.00 17.82 -7.10
N THR A 67 -6.83 16.82 -7.94
CA THR A 67 -7.60 16.66 -9.19
C THR A 67 -8.71 15.63 -9.06
N VAL A 68 -8.52 14.62 -8.20
CA VAL A 68 -9.49 13.58 -7.91
C VAL A 68 -9.87 13.65 -6.43
N ALA A 69 -11.15 13.87 -6.13
CA ALA A 69 -11.65 13.99 -4.76
C ALA A 69 -11.40 12.71 -3.94
N ASP A 70 -11.61 11.56 -4.58
CA ASP A 70 -11.44 10.23 -3.98
C ASP A 70 -10.11 9.58 -4.42
N ALA A 71 -9.05 10.38 -4.56
CA ALA A 71 -7.73 9.85 -4.87
C ALA A 71 -7.33 8.79 -3.84
N SER A 72 -6.87 7.65 -4.33
CA SER A 72 -6.37 6.57 -3.49
C SER A 72 -4.88 6.36 -3.75
N GLY A 73 -4.23 5.69 -2.80
CA GLY A 73 -2.82 5.39 -2.88
C GLY A 73 -2.48 4.12 -2.14
N VAL A 74 -1.19 3.93 -1.91
CA VAL A 74 -0.65 2.80 -1.15
C VAL A 74 0.10 3.32 0.07
N CYS A 75 -0.15 2.72 1.23
CA CYS A 75 0.62 2.99 2.44
C CYS A 75 2.06 2.52 2.25
N ARG A 76 3.01 3.43 2.34
CA ARG A 76 4.44 3.13 2.18
C ARG A 76 5.24 3.83 3.24
N LYS A 77 6.33 3.22 3.68
CA LYS A 77 7.28 3.90 4.54
C LYS A 77 7.96 5.05 3.78
N PRO A 78 8.03 6.26 4.35
CA PRO A 78 8.80 7.35 3.76
C PRO A 78 10.28 6.96 3.61
N PRO A 79 10.92 7.25 2.46
CA PRO A 79 12.34 7.04 2.29
C PRO A 79 13.12 7.91 3.29
N GLN A 80 14.13 7.31 3.93
CA GLN A 80 14.96 8.00 4.92
C GLN A 80 16.16 8.70 4.27
N MET A 81 16.58 8.22 3.09
CA MET A 81 17.68 8.78 2.32
C MET A 81 17.25 8.97 0.88
N CYS A 82 17.64 10.10 0.31
CA CYS A 82 17.44 10.44 -1.08
C CYS A 82 18.77 10.79 -1.71
N THR A 83 18.95 10.41 -2.96
CA THR A 83 20.07 10.89 -3.78
C THR A 83 19.96 12.39 -4.00
N MET A 84 21.10 13.06 -4.23
CA MET A 84 21.17 14.50 -4.50
C MET A 84 20.81 14.85 -5.97
N ILE A 85 19.81 14.17 -6.52
CA ILE A 85 19.31 14.44 -7.88
C ILE A 85 18.37 15.63 -7.81
N TYR A 86 18.58 16.61 -8.69
CA TYR A 86 17.67 17.72 -8.87
C TYR A 86 16.74 17.45 -10.05
N ALA A 87 15.51 17.04 -9.74
CA ALA A 87 14.42 16.76 -10.67
C ALA A 87 13.11 17.23 -10.02
N PRO A 88 12.85 18.55 -10.02
CA PRO A 88 11.88 19.15 -9.13
C PRO A 88 10.44 18.67 -9.39
N VAL A 89 9.66 18.64 -8.32
CA VAL A 89 8.24 18.27 -8.35
C VAL A 89 7.42 19.21 -7.47
N CYS A 90 6.16 19.42 -7.84
CA CYS A 90 5.20 20.13 -7.03
C CYS A 90 4.46 19.13 -6.14
N GLY A 91 4.51 19.31 -4.82
CA GLY A 91 3.82 18.47 -3.86
C GLY A 91 2.32 18.76 -3.75
N CYS A 92 1.56 17.80 -3.23
CA CYS A 92 0.13 17.98 -2.92
C CYS A 92 -0.13 19.03 -1.83
N ASP A 93 0.89 19.45 -1.09
CA ASP A 93 0.86 20.55 -0.14
C ASP A 93 1.19 21.91 -0.79
N GLY A 94 1.50 21.93 -2.09
CA GLY A 94 1.75 23.15 -2.87
C GLY A 94 3.17 23.66 -2.75
N LYS A 95 4.09 22.85 -2.20
CA LYS A 95 5.51 23.20 -2.11
C LYS A 95 6.31 22.49 -3.19
N THR A 96 7.33 23.18 -3.69
CA THR A 96 8.32 22.58 -4.59
C THR A 96 9.30 21.74 -3.77
N TYR A 97 9.54 20.51 -4.23
CA TYR A 97 10.56 19.61 -3.70
C TYR A 97 11.63 19.37 -4.76
N SER A 98 12.88 19.18 -4.34
CA SER A 98 14.01 18.94 -5.23
C SER A 98 13.92 17.65 -6.04
N SER A 99 13.16 16.66 -5.56
CA SER A 99 12.85 15.41 -6.24
C SER A 99 11.58 14.75 -5.68
N ALA A 100 11.03 13.77 -6.39
CA ALA A 100 9.94 12.93 -5.88
C ALA A 100 10.33 12.18 -4.59
N CYS A 101 11.61 11.79 -4.44
CA CYS A 101 12.08 11.15 -3.21
C CYS A 101 12.00 12.10 -2.02
N THR A 102 12.45 13.35 -2.18
CA THR A 102 12.44 14.33 -1.09
C THR A 102 11.02 14.75 -0.70
N ALA A 103 10.07 14.76 -1.64
CA ALA A 103 8.65 14.88 -1.34
C ALA A 103 8.13 13.68 -0.53
N ALA A 104 8.40 12.45 -0.99
CA ALA A 104 7.96 11.24 -0.32
C ALA A 104 8.57 11.08 1.09
N ALA A 105 9.82 11.50 1.29
CA ALA A 105 10.50 11.52 2.60
C ALA A 105 9.79 12.44 3.61
N LYS A 106 9.09 13.47 3.12
CA LYS A 106 8.23 14.35 3.91
C LYS A 106 6.77 13.89 3.97
N GLY A 107 6.48 12.70 3.44
CA GLY A 107 5.12 12.14 3.40
C GLY A 107 4.20 12.81 2.38
N VAL A 108 4.76 13.54 1.40
CA VAL A 108 3.99 14.31 0.43
C VAL A 108 4.00 13.61 -0.93
N SER A 109 2.80 13.35 -1.46
CA SER A 109 2.62 12.83 -2.83
C SER A 109 2.87 13.93 -3.87
N VAL A 110 3.15 13.54 -5.11
CA VAL A 110 3.43 14.47 -6.21
C VAL A 110 2.15 14.93 -6.88
N ALA A 111 1.92 16.24 -6.94
CA ALA A 111 0.83 16.85 -7.69
C ALA A 111 1.20 17.09 -9.16
N ALA A 112 2.43 17.49 -9.45
CA ALA A 112 2.89 17.70 -10.82
C ALA A 112 4.40 17.56 -10.95
N GLN A 113 4.87 17.27 -12.17
CA GLN A 113 6.29 17.38 -12.52
C GLN A 113 6.69 18.85 -12.64
N GLY A 114 7.95 19.14 -12.32
CA GLY A 114 8.48 20.50 -12.26
C GLY A 114 8.10 21.21 -10.95
N GLU A 115 8.58 22.45 -10.80
CA GLU A 115 8.26 23.28 -9.64
C GLU A 115 6.78 23.67 -9.61
N CYS A 116 6.26 24.03 -8.43
CA CYS A 116 4.91 24.56 -8.33
C CYS A 116 4.76 25.87 -9.10
N LYS A 117 3.63 26.01 -9.80
CA LYS A 117 3.24 27.28 -10.44
C LYS A 117 2.69 28.23 -9.37
N ALA A 118 3.10 29.49 -9.43
CA ALA A 118 2.60 30.58 -8.58
C ALA A 118 1.21 31.05 -9.03
#